data_AF-A0A517QAN8-F1
#
_entry.id   AF-A0A517QAN8-F1
#
_cell.length_a   1.000
_cell.length_b   1.000
_cell.length_c   1.000
_cell.angle_alpha   90.00
_cell.angle_beta   90.00
_cell.angle_gamma   90.00
#
_symmetry.space_group_name_H-M   'P 1'
#
loop_
_entity.id
_entity.type
_entity.pdbx_description
1 polymer ?
#
loop_
_entity_poly.entity_id
_entity_poly.type
_entity_poly.pdbx_seq_one_letter_code
_entity_poly.pdbx_strand_id
1 'polypeptide(L)'
;MVTSDRSHKGLSPSITAPCPAHFLDTVDTADLYLNRPEWSIPRRAKSVAAMIHLIRDIKRVAPKKFIMQNRGLNLIGRSVIVGETAQIVVLGLDLEHRHPGNPDGLLWESAFAHSGDWIEAREREMIRIQNNGFTSVFTLGYSDSSVSRKTFFQKSEADGFIPAWASSTTKLHLELTQQPPGK
;
A
#
# COMPACT_ATOMS: atom_id res chain seq x y z
N MET A 1 -15.33 21.41 52.21
CA MET A 1 -14.14 21.96 51.54
C MET A 1 -13.32 20.77 51.07
N VAL A 2 -13.33 20.49 49.77
CA VAL A 2 -12.71 19.30 49.17
C VAL A 2 -11.28 19.65 48.78
N THR A 3 -10.29 19.00 49.39
CA THR A 3 -8.90 19.04 48.90
C THR A 3 -8.65 17.76 48.11
N SER A 4 -8.85 17.87 46.79
CA SER A 4 -8.39 16.91 45.80
C SER A 4 -7.00 17.33 45.37
N ASP A 5 -5.98 16.54 45.68
CA ASP A 5 -4.70 16.64 44.99
C ASP A 5 -4.27 15.24 44.51
N ARG A 6 -4.83 14.84 43.37
CA ARG A 6 -4.31 13.76 42.53
C ARG A 6 -3.71 14.41 41.29
N SER A 7 -2.42 14.71 41.34
CA SER A 7 -1.65 15.08 40.16
C SER A 7 -1.38 13.84 39.31
N HIS A 8 -2.32 13.55 38.40
CA HIS A 8 -2.11 12.63 37.30
C HIS A 8 -1.91 13.40 35.99
N LYS A 9 -0.76 13.10 35.36
CA LYS A 9 -0.55 12.94 33.92
C LYS A 9 -0.49 14.19 33.05
N GLY A 10 0.63 14.27 32.32
CA GLY A 10 0.77 15.09 31.13
C GLY A 10 2.15 15.03 30.51
N LEU A 11 2.84 13.88 30.52
CA LEU A 11 3.99 13.68 29.62
C LEU A 11 3.43 13.62 28.20
N SER A 12 3.39 14.77 27.52
CA SER A 12 3.26 14.82 26.07
C SER A 12 4.45 14.08 25.47
N PRO A 13 4.26 12.98 24.71
CA PRO A 13 5.37 12.42 23.96
C PRO A 13 5.79 13.45 22.92
N SER A 14 7.05 13.86 22.98
CA SER A 14 7.63 14.79 22.01
C SER A 14 7.50 14.23 20.59
N ILE A 15 6.91 14.99 19.68
CA ILE A 15 6.78 14.74 18.23
C ILE A 15 8.16 14.91 17.55
N THR A 16 9.20 14.27 18.08
CA THR A 16 10.59 14.50 17.66
C THR A 16 11.36 13.20 17.39
N ALA A 17 10.76 12.04 17.61
CA ALA A 17 11.36 10.79 17.14
C ALA A 17 11.32 10.75 15.59
N PRO A 18 12.45 10.54 14.89
CA PRO A 18 12.44 10.41 13.44
C PRO A 18 11.54 9.23 13.04
N CYS A 19 10.55 9.50 12.19
CA CYS A 19 9.59 8.48 11.77
C CYS A 19 10.34 7.31 11.08
N PRO A 20 10.25 6.07 11.60
CA PRO A 20 11.02 4.93 11.10
C PRO A 20 10.49 4.42 9.74
N ALA A 21 9.26 4.79 9.39
CA ALA A 21 8.60 4.34 8.18
C ALA A 21 7.90 5.50 7.45
N HIS A 22 7.69 5.37 6.15
CA HIS A 22 6.79 6.22 5.39
C HIS A 22 5.72 5.37 4.71
N PHE A 23 4.48 5.85 4.78
CA PHE A 23 3.35 5.29 4.06
C PHE A 23 3.07 6.17 2.84
N LEU A 24 3.21 5.60 1.65
CA LEU A 24 2.97 6.27 0.38
C LEU A 24 1.54 5.96 -0.05
N ASP A 25 0.62 6.84 0.30
CA ASP A 25 -0.77 6.72 -0.10
C ASP A 25 -1.00 7.24 -1.53
N THR A 26 -2.14 6.90 -2.14
CA THR A 26 -2.61 7.38 -3.45
C THR A 26 -1.72 6.99 -4.65
N VAL A 27 -0.92 5.93 -4.53
CA VAL A 27 -0.09 5.44 -5.66
C VAL A 27 -0.97 4.95 -6.82
N ASP A 28 -2.18 4.49 -6.54
CA ASP A 28 -3.22 4.16 -7.52
C ASP A 28 -3.75 5.37 -8.31
N THR A 29 -3.31 6.61 -8.02
CA THR A 29 -3.45 7.74 -8.96
C THR A 29 -2.88 7.39 -10.35
N ALA A 30 -1.91 6.46 -10.42
CA ALA A 30 -1.44 5.93 -11.70
C ALA A 30 -2.55 5.30 -12.56
N ASP A 31 -3.59 4.73 -11.96
CA ASP A 31 -4.74 4.15 -12.67
C ASP A 31 -5.53 5.24 -13.41
N LEU A 32 -5.60 6.45 -12.85
CA LEU A 32 -6.12 7.61 -13.56
C LEU A 32 -5.24 7.96 -14.75
N TYR A 33 -3.91 7.95 -14.60
CA TYR A 33 -3.01 8.24 -15.72
C TYR A 33 -3.14 7.23 -16.86
N LEU A 34 -3.33 5.95 -16.55
CA LEU A 34 -3.53 4.89 -17.54
C LEU A 34 -4.80 5.13 -18.36
N ASN A 35 -5.89 5.49 -17.68
CA ASN A 35 -7.23 5.50 -18.25
C ASN A 35 -7.72 6.89 -18.68
N ARG A 36 -6.91 7.95 -18.57
CA ARG A 36 -7.35 9.32 -18.86
C ARG A 36 -7.50 9.58 -20.37
N PRO A 37 -8.73 9.66 -20.91
CA PRO A 37 -8.93 9.71 -22.36
C PRO A 37 -8.52 11.05 -22.97
N GLU A 38 -8.51 12.13 -22.18
CA GLU A 38 -8.10 13.45 -22.67
C GLU A 38 -6.59 13.58 -22.89
N TRP A 39 -5.79 12.60 -22.45
CA TRP A 39 -4.34 12.63 -22.55
C TRP A 39 -3.84 11.70 -23.65
N SER A 40 -2.91 12.21 -24.46
CA SER A 40 -2.18 11.38 -25.44
C SER A 40 -1.47 10.22 -24.75
N ILE A 41 -1.37 9.07 -25.43
CA ILE A 41 -0.69 7.88 -24.89
C ILE A 41 0.74 8.19 -24.41
N PRO A 42 1.58 8.96 -25.15
CA PRO A 42 2.89 9.36 -24.65
C PRO A 42 2.85 10.15 -23.34
N ARG A 43 1.87 11.04 -23.16
CA ARG A 43 1.70 11.78 -21.90
C ARG A 43 1.31 10.84 -20.76
N ARG A 44 0.35 9.94 -20.99
CA ARG A 44 -0.05 8.91 -20.01
C ARG A 44 1.15 8.07 -19.56
N ALA A 45 1.92 7.56 -20.52
CA ALA A 45 3.11 6.75 -20.25
C ALA A 45 4.17 7.51 -19.46
N LYS A 46 4.42 8.79 -19.79
CA LYS A 46 5.36 9.65 -19.04
C LYS A 46 4.90 9.85 -17.59
N SER A 47 3.60 10.02 -17.33
CA SER A 47 3.06 10.17 -15.98
C SER A 47 3.17 8.88 -15.15
N VAL A 48 2.92 7.72 -15.76
CA VAL A 48 3.11 6.42 -15.11
C VAL A 48 4.59 6.21 -14.75
N ALA A 49 5.50 6.47 -15.69
CA ALA A 49 6.94 6.37 -15.43
C ALA A 49 7.39 7.32 -14.32
N ALA A 50 6.84 8.54 -14.28
CA ALA A 50 7.14 9.50 -13.23
C ALA A 50 6.71 9.02 -11.84
N MET A 51 5.53 8.37 -11.71
CA MET A 51 5.09 7.78 -10.43
C MET A 51 6.06 6.69 -9.96
N ILE A 52 6.49 5.79 -10.86
CA ILE A 52 7.45 4.73 -10.56
C ILE A 52 8.80 5.30 -10.11
N HIS A 53 9.29 6.34 -10.80
CA HIS A 53 10.52 7.02 -10.42
C HIS A 53 10.39 7.71 -9.07
N LEU A 54 9.27 8.39 -8.79
CA LEU A 54 9.03 9.05 -7.51
C LEU A 54 9.12 8.05 -6.34
N ILE A 55 8.44 6.90 -6.45
CA ILE A 55 8.51 5.84 -5.42
C ILE A 55 9.95 5.39 -5.21
N ARG A 56 10.68 5.15 -6.31
CA ARG A 56 12.07 4.71 -6.25
C ARG A 56 13.02 5.74 -5.65
N ASP A 57 12.82 7.01 -5.98
CA ASP A 57 13.62 8.10 -5.46
C ASP A 57 13.36 8.31 -3.97
N ILE A 58 12.12 8.17 -3.48
CA ILE A 58 11.79 8.20 -2.05
C ILE A 58 12.57 7.13 -1.28
N LYS A 59 12.60 5.87 -1.77
CA LYS A 59 13.41 4.82 -1.14
C LYS A 59 14.90 5.12 -1.23
N ARG A 60 15.38 5.66 -2.36
CA ARG A 60 16.80 5.97 -2.56
C ARG A 60 17.30 7.07 -1.61
N VAL A 61 16.50 8.10 -1.34
CA VAL A 61 16.88 9.18 -0.39
C VAL A 61 16.76 8.75 1.07
N ALA A 62 15.96 7.72 1.37
CA ALA A 62 15.77 7.20 2.72
C ALA A 62 15.94 5.67 2.77
N PRO A 63 17.12 5.11 2.42
CA PRO A 63 17.29 3.68 2.23
C PRO A 63 17.06 2.85 3.51
N LYS A 64 17.30 3.46 4.67
CA LYS A 64 17.10 2.84 5.99
C LYS A 64 15.67 2.91 6.53
N LYS A 65 14.79 3.71 5.90
CA LYS A 65 13.38 3.78 6.31
C LYS A 65 12.60 2.65 5.64
N PHE A 66 11.61 2.15 6.36
CA PHE A 66 10.63 1.22 5.79
C PHE A 66 9.64 2.03 4.94
N ILE A 67 9.58 1.76 3.64
CA ILE A 67 8.68 2.43 2.70
C ILE A 67 7.58 1.45 2.34
N MET A 68 6.35 1.78 2.72
CA MET A 68 5.16 1.02 2.37
C MET A 68 4.35 1.79 1.34
N GLN A 69 4.11 1.20 0.16
CA GLN A 69 3.17 1.77 -0.81
C GLN A 69 1.76 1.25 -0.57
N ASN A 70 0.76 2.10 -0.72
CA ASN A 70 -0.65 1.71 -0.73
C ASN A 70 -1.15 1.53 -2.16
N ARG A 71 -1.72 0.36 -2.47
CA ARG A 71 -2.25 0.01 -3.79
C ARG A 71 -1.22 0.18 -4.90
N GLY A 72 -1.58 0.87 -5.99
CA GLY A 72 -0.73 0.97 -7.19
C GLY A 72 -0.54 -0.38 -7.88
N LEU A 73 -1.54 -1.27 -7.85
CA LEU A 73 -1.38 -2.67 -8.27
C LEU A 73 -1.00 -2.82 -9.75
N ASN A 74 -1.33 -1.84 -10.60
CA ASN A 74 -0.87 -1.82 -11.99
C ASN A 74 0.65 -1.60 -12.14
N LEU A 75 1.34 -1.13 -11.10
CA LEU A 75 2.76 -0.79 -11.14
C LEU A 75 3.67 -1.92 -10.63
N ILE A 76 3.14 -2.93 -9.95
CA ILE A 76 3.94 -3.88 -9.15
C ILE A 76 4.75 -4.86 -9.99
N GLY A 77 4.28 -5.14 -11.21
CA GLY A 77 4.91 -6.08 -12.13
C GLY A 77 6.11 -5.52 -12.88
N ARG A 78 6.67 -6.33 -13.78
CA ARG A 78 7.84 -5.96 -14.59
C ARG A 78 7.57 -4.83 -15.58
N SER A 79 6.34 -4.72 -16.07
CA SER A 79 5.96 -3.75 -17.09
C SER A 79 4.53 -3.27 -16.91
N VAL A 80 4.30 -2.00 -17.28
CA VAL A 80 2.98 -1.37 -17.36
C VAL A 80 2.70 -1.05 -18.82
N ILE A 81 1.61 -1.59 -19.36
CA ILE A 81 1.19 -1.33 -20.75
C ILE A 81 0.26 -0.14 -20.75
N VAL A 82 0.56 0.86 -21.58
CA VAL A 82 -0.22 2.11 -21.68
C VAL A 82 -0.80 2.27 -23.08
N GLY A 83 -2.11 2.48 -23.15
CA GLY A 83 -2.85 2.62 -24.41
C GLY A 83 -3.40 1.29 -24.91
N GLU A 84 -4.38 1.39 -25.80
CA GLU A 84 -5.18 0.26 -26.27
C GLU A 84 -4.63 -0.25 -27.60
N THR A 85 -4.50 0.63 -28.60
CA THR A 85 -4.04 0.32 -29.97
C THR A 85 -2.57 0.63 -30.19
N ALA A 86 -2.10 1.81 -29.77
CA ALA A 86 -0.70 2.21 -29.84
C ALA A 86 -0.06 2.03 -28.45
N GLN A 87 0.30 0.79 -28.11
CA GLN A 87 0.78 0.45 -26.78
C GLN A 87 2.20 0.98 -26.54
N ILE A 88 2.41 1.68 -25.43
CA ILE A 88 3.74 2.00 -24.91
C ILE A 88 3.98 1.14 -23.67
N VAL A 89 5.12 0.44 -23.65
CA VAL A 89 5.55 -0.35 -22.50
C VAL A 89 6.43 0.52 -21.60
N VAL A 90 5.99 0.73 -20.36
CA VAL A 90 6.75 1.38 -19.30
C VAL A 90 7.31 0.28 -18.38
N LEU A 91 8.56 0.41 -17.93
CA LEU A 91 9.10 -0.51 -16.93
C LEU A 91 8.39 -0.30 -15.59
N GLY A 92 7.86 -1.38 -15.03
CA GLY A 92 7.19 -1.37 -13.73
C GLY A 92 8.17 -1.34 -12.56
N LEU A 93 7.63 -1.47 -11.35
CA LEU A 93 8.43 -1.59 -10.14
C LEU A 93 9.18 -2.92 -10.09
N ASP A 94 8.61 -3.98 -10.70
CA ASP A 94 9.15 -5.33 -10.72
C ASP A 94 9.45 -5.83 -9.30
N LEU A 95 8.43 -5.79 -8.43
CA LEU A 95 8.57 -6.10 -7.00
C LEU A 95 8.92 -7.57 -6.75
N GLU A 96 8.71 -8.44 -7.75
CA GLU A 96 9.13 -9.83 -7.71
C GLU A 96 10.67 -9.95 -7.65
N HIS A 97 11.39 -8.93 -8.14
CA HIS A 97 12.85 -8.90 -8.16
C HIS A 97 13.43 -7.84 -7.23
N ARG A 98 14.65 -8.10 -6.76
CA ARG A 98 15.36 -7.16 -5.90
C ARG A 98 15.75 -5.90 -6.68
N HIS A 99 15.38 -4.74 -6.14
CA HIS A 99 15.85 -3.45 -6.64
C HIS A 99 16.03 -2.46 -5.47
N PRO A 100 17.14 -1.70 -5.40
CA PRO A 100 17.46 -0.84 -4.25
C PRO A 100 16.48 0.32 -4.03
N GLY A 101 15.68 0.68 -5.04
CA GLY A 101 14.63 1.68 -4.95
C GLY A 101 13.23 1.10 -4.73
N ASN A 102 13.04 -0.22 -4.68
CA ASN A 102 11.69 -0.76 -4.49
C ASN A 102 11.20 -0.52 -3.04
N PRO A 103 9.89 -0.31 -2.84
CA PRO A 103 9.32 -0.24 -1.50
C PRO A 103 9.54 -1.55 -0.74
N ASP A 104 9.67 -1.44 0.57
CA ASP A 104 9.81 -2.59 1.47
C ASP A 104 8.47 -3.31 1.69
N GLY A 105 7.37 -2.57 1.58
CA GLY A 105 6.01 -3.11 1.72
C GLY A 105 5.06 -2.66 0.61
N LEU A 106 4.14 -3.54 0.23
CA LEU A 106 2.97 -3.26 -0.60
C LEU A 106 1.71 -3.55 0.22
N LEU A 107 0.84 -2.57 0.36
CA LEU A 107 -0.48 -2.73 0.96
C LEU A 107 -1.55 -2.92 -0.13
N TRP A 108 -2.24 -4.07 -0.12
CA TRP A 108 -3.48 -4.28 -0.85
C TRP A 108 -4.68 -3.94 0.04
N GLU A 109 -5.19 -2.73 -0.14
CA GLU A 109 -6.37 -2.24 0.56
C GLU A 109 -7.67 -2.80 -0.06
N SER A 110 -8.65 -3.10 0.79
CA SER A 110 -9.91 -3.79 0.43
C SER A 110 -9.65 -5.15 -0.23
N ALA A 111 -8.62 -5.86 0.26
CA ALA A 111 -8.23 -7.14 -0.31
C ALA A 111 -9.39 -8.15 -0.30
N PHE A 112 -9.51 -8.91 -1.38
CA PHE A 112 -10.55 -9.92 -1.61
C PHE A 112 -12.00 -9.40 -1.67
N ALA A 113 -12.26 -8.09 -1.59
CA ALA A 113 -13.60 -7.53 -1.71
C ALA A 113 -14.14 -7.55 -3.16
N HIS A 114 -13.25 -7.71 -4.13
CA HIS A 114 -13.55 -7.74 -5.56
C HIS A 114 -13.05 -9.06 -6.18
N SER A 115 -13.71 -9.49 -7.26
CA SER A 115 -13.35 -10.68 -8.05
C SER A 115 -13.29 -10.34 -9.53
N GLY A 116 -12.52 -11.14 -10.28
CA GLY A 116 -12.34 -10.98 -11.73
C GLY A 116 -10.91 -11.20 -12.18
N ASP A 117 -10.74 -11.54 -13.46
CA ASP A 117 -9.48 -11.98 -14.06
C ASP A 117 -8.30 -11.06 -13.74
N TRP A 118 -8.52 -9.74 -13.78
CA TRP A 118 -7.47 -8.76 -13.55
C TRP A 118 -6.97 -8.78 -12.09
N ILE A 119 -7.88 -8.75 -11.11
CA ILE A 119 -7.49 -8.71 -9.70
C ILE A 119 -6.92 -10.05 -9.25
N GLU A 120 -7.46 -11.16 -9.75
CA GLU A 120 -6.90 -12.50 -9.51
C GLU A 120 -5.50 -12.67 -10.11
N ALA A 121 -5.23 -12.03 -11.26
CA ALA A 121 -3.89 -11.98 -11.82
C ALA A 121 -2.92 -11.15 -10.97
N ARG A 122 -3.38 -10.03 -10.39
CA ARG A 122 -2.58 -9.23 -9.43
C ARG A 122 -2.34 -9.99 -8.14
N GLU A 123 -3.33 -10.71 -7.63
CA GLU A 123 -3.19 -11.58 -6.44
C GLU A 123 -2.09 -12.64 -6.65
N ARG A 124 -2.11 -13.35 -7.79
CA ARG A 124 -1.04 -14.31 -8.14
C ARG A 124 0.35 -13.65 -8.22
N GLU A 125 0.42 -12.41 -8.66
CA GLU A 125 1.68 -11.66 -8.68
C GLU A 125 2.13 -11.25 -7.28
N MET A 126 1.22 -10.80 -6.42
CA MET A 126 1.50 -10.51 -5.01
C MET A 126 1.96 -11.74 -4.24
N ILE A 127 1.39 -12.92 -4.52
CA ILE A 127 1.87 -14.20 -3.96
C ILE A 127 3.34 -14.45 -4.34
N ARG A 128 3.72 -14.22 -5.60
CA ARG A 128 5.14 -14.34 -6.03
C ARG A 128 6.04 -13.31 -5.36
N ILE A 129 5.60 -12.06 -5.27
CA ILE A 129 6.32 -10.98 -4.58
C ILE A 129 6.59 -11.37 -3.12
N GLN A 130 5.56 -11.83 -2.41
CA GLN A 130 5.68 -12.27 -1.02
C GLN A 130 6.65 -13.45 -0.88
N ASN A 131 6.56 -14.45 -1.75
CA ASN A 131 7.42 -15.64 -1.72
C ASN A 131 8.90 -15.32 -2.00
N ASN A 132 9.20 -14.32 -2.83
CA ASN A 132 10.58 -13.91 -3.11
C ASN A 132 11.19 -13.07 -1.97
N GLY A 133 10.37 -12.45 -1.12
CA GLY A 133 10.80 -11.83 0.13
C GLY A 133 11.53 -10.49 0.01
N PHE A 134 11.57 -9.88 -1.19
CA PHE A 134 12.17 -8.55 -1.38
C PHE A 134 11.25 -7.39 -0.98
N THR A 135 9.94 -7.59 -1.09
CA THR A 135 8.89 -6.67 -0.65
C THR A 135 7.82 -7.50 0.07
N SER A 136 7.43 -7.10 1.28
CA SER A 136 6.37 -7.78 2.02
C SER A 136 4.98 -7.30 1.58
N VAL A 137 4.04 -8.21 1.42
CA VAL A 137 2.65 -7.90 1.07
C VAL A 137 1.80 -7.85 2.34
N PHE A 138 1.17 -6.70 2.55
CA PHE A 138 0.19 -6.43 3.58
C PHE A 138 -1.20 -6.42 2.96
N THR A 139 -2.20 -6.93 3.67
CA THR A 139 -3.61 -6.85 3.25
C THR A 139 -4.41 -6.08 4.30
N LEU A 140 -5.32 -5.23 3.86
CA LEU A 140 -6.25 -4.54 4.74
C LEU A 140 -7.69 -4.80 4.31
N GLY A 141 -8.45 -5.43 5.22
CA GLY A 141 -9.88 -5.71 5.05
C GLY A 141 -10.74 -4.81 5.91
N TYR A 142 -12.01 -4.65 5.52
CA TYR A 142 -12.96 -3.78 6.22
C TYR A 142 -14.29 -4.46 6.50
N SER A 143 -14.93 -4.05 7.59
CA SER A 143 -16.21 -4.61 8.04
C SER A 143 -17.40 -4.19 7.17
N ASP A 144 -17.27 -3.13 6.40
CA ASP A 144 -18.24 -2.66 5.41
C ASP A 144 -17.99 -3.21 3.99
N SER A 145 -17.08 -4.17 3.83
CA SER A 145 -16.82 -4.86 2.57
C SER A 145 -17.64 -6.15 2.41
N SER A 146 -17.64 -6.72 1.20
CA SER A 146 -18.35 -7.97 0.87
C SER A 146 -17.73 -9.22 1.49
N VAL A 147 -16.47 -9.16 1.97
CA VAL A 147 -15.75 -10.31 2.51
C VAL A 147 -15.89 -10.36 4.03
N SER A 148 -16.15 -11.55 4.58
CA SER A 148 -16.19 -11.71 6.04
C SER A 148 -14.78 -11.60 6.64
N ARG A 149 -14.68 -11.09 7.87
CA ARG A 149 -13.41 -11.04 8.62
C ARG A 149 -12.70 -12.40 8.65
N LYS A 150 -13.45 -13.47 8.95
CA LYS A 150 -12.89 -14.83 9.03
C LYS A 150 -12.28 -15.25 7.68
N THR A 151 -13.03 -15.08 6.60
CA THR A 151 -12.57 -15.43 5.25
C THR A 151 -11.34 -14.59 4.85
N PHE A 152 -11.32 -13.30 5.18
CA PHE A 152 -10.20 -12.41 4.90
C PHE A 152 -8.89 -12.87 5.56
N PHE A 153 -8.91 -13.18 6.87
CA PHE A 153 -7.72 -13.66 7.57
C PHE A 153 -7.28 -15.02 7.04
N GLN A 154 -8.22 -15.94 6.83
CA GLN A 154 -7.91 -17.26 6.27
C GLN A 154 -7.22 -17.19 4.90
N LYS A 155 -7.70 -16.34 3.99
CA LYS A 155 -7.07 -16.15 2.68
C LYS A 155 -5.69 -15.50 2.81
N SER A 156 -5.60 -14.39 3.55
CA SER A 156 -4.33 -13.68 3.74
C SER A 156 -3.24 -14.58 4.32
N GLU A 157 -3.58 -15.38 5.34
CA GLU A 157 -2.66 -16.31 5.98
C GLU A 157 -2.25 -17.46 5.04
N ALA A 158 -3.18 -17.98 4.23
CA ALA A 158 -2.90 -19.02 3.24
C ALA A 158 -1.89 -18.56 2.18
N ASP A 159 -1.95 -17.28 1.80
CA ASP A 159 -1.03 -16.66 0.84
C ASP A 159 0.25 -16.09 1.49
N GLY A 160 0.39 -16.23 2.82
CA GLY A 160 1.53 -15.72 3.58
C GLY A 160 1.58 -14.20 3.68
N PHE A 161 0.49 -13.49 3.39
CA PHE A 161 0.37 -12.04 3.54
C PHE A 161 0.26 -11.62 5.01
N ILE A 162 0.48 -10.33 5.28
CA ILE A 162 0.37 -9.73 6.62
C ILE A 162 -0.99 -9.02 6.75
N PRO A 163 -2.01 -9.63 7.38
CA PRO A 163 -3.36 -9.08 7.43
C PRO A 163 -3.58 -8.04 8.53
N ALA A 164 -4.37 -7.02 8.21
CA ALA A 164 -4.99 -6.08 9.13
C ALA A 164 -6.49 -5.94 8.84
N TRP A 165 -7.27 -5.60 9.87
CA TRP A 165 -8.72 -5.45 9.76
C TRP A 165 -9.17 -4.14 10.39
N ALA A 166 -10.00 -3.38 9.67
CA ALA A 166 -10.55 -2.11 10.11
C ALA A 166 -12.08 -2.09 10.08
N SER A 167 -12.69 -1.09 10.73
CA SER A 167 -14.14 -1.02 10.84
C SER A 167 -14.80 -0.48 9.57
N SER A 168 -14.17 0.49 8.88
CA SER A 168 -14.73 1.06 7.65
C SER A 168 -13.68 1.63 6.71
N THR A 169 -13.92 1.47 5.40
CA THR A 169 -13.15 2.09 4.31
C THR A 169 -13.15 3.63 4.34
N THR A 170 -14.16 4.25 4.97
CA THR A 170 -14.34 5.72 4.97
C THR A 170 -14.03 6.38 6.31
N LYS A 171 -13.88 5.60 7.38
CA LYS A 171 -13.75 6.13 8.75
C LYS A 171 -12.41 5.80 9.41
N LEU A 172 -11.45 5.25 8.67
CA LEU A 172 -10.13 4.91 9.21
C LEU A 172 -9.45 6.13 9.87
N HIS A 173 -9.62 7.34 9.31
CA HIS A 173 -9.09 8.59 9.86
C HIS A 173 -9.82 9.10 11.11
N LEU A 174 -10.99 8.53 11.43
CA LEU A 174 -11.82 8.89 12.59
C LEU A 174 -11.64 7.90 13.75
N GLU A 175 -11.05 6.74 13.49
CA GLU A 175 -10.80 5.71 14.49
C GLU A 175 -9.53 6.05 15.28
N LEU A 176 -9.66 6.19 16.60
CA LEU A 176 -8.50 6.41 17.47
C LEU A 176 -7.55 5.23 17.35
N THR A 177 -6.29 5.50 16.99
CA THR A 177 -5.21 4.52 17.06
C THR A 177 -5.03 4.17 18.54
N GLN A 178 -5.57 3.03 18.96
CA GLN A 178 -5.33 2.56 20.32
C GLN A 178 -3.85 2.19 20.41
N GLN A 179 -3.10 2.86 21.29
CA GLN A 179 -1.77 2.39 21.63
C GLN A 179 -1.89 0.94 22.12
N PRO A 180 -1.02 0.02 21.68
CA PRO A 180 -0.95 -1.30 22.31
C PRO A 180 -0.76 -1.09 23.82
N PRO A 181 -1.46 -1.86 24.66
CA PRO A 181 -1.31 -1.72 26.11
C PRO A 181 0.18 -1.86 26.44
N GLY A 182 0.74 -0.81 27.05
CA GLY A 182 2.13 -0.80 27.50
C GLY A 182 2.35 -2.00 28.41
N LYS A 183 3.42 -2.77 28.13
CA LYS A 183 3.94 -3.77 29.05
C LYS A 183 4.55 -3.10 30.27
#